data_AF-A0A2V7YEH0-F1
#
_entry.id   AF-A0A2V7YEH0-F1
#
_cell.length_a   1.000
_cell.length_b   1.000
_cell.length_c   1.000
_cell.angle_alpha   90.00
_cell.angle_beta   90.00
_cell.angle_gamma   90.00
#
_symmetry.space_group_name_H-M   'P 1'
#
loop_
_entity.id
_entity.type
_entity.pdbx_description
1 polymer ?
#
loop_
_entity_poly.entity_id
_entity_poly.type
_entity_poly.pdbx_seq_one_letter_code
_entity_poly.pdbx_strand_id
1 'polypeptide(L)' 'IRVRDLGSRNGTFLNTLPAQNTKVHSGDEIRAGNNRFRIEKRG' A
#
# COMPACT_ATOMS: atom_id res chain seq x y z
N ILE A 1 1.91 -10.32 -3.96
CA ILE A 1 2.43 -8.98 -4.34
C ILE A 1 2.92 -8.29 -3.06
N ARG A 2 3.86 -7.36 -3.15
CA ARG A 2 4.35 -6.56 -2.02
C ARG A 2 4.31 -5.09 -2.38
N VAL A 3 4.11 -4.24 -1.37
CA VAL A 3 4.32 -2.80 -1.47
C VAL A 3 5.62 -2.43 -0.77
N ARG A 4 6.41 -1.56 -1.37
CA ARG A 4 7.67 -1.07 -0.82
C ARG A 4 7.72 0.45 -0.89
N ASP A 5 7.99 1.09 0.23
CA ASP A 5 8.28 2.52 0.26
C ASP A 5 9.75 2.74 -0.13
N LEU A 6 10.00 3.72 -1.01
CA LEU A 6 11.31 4.03 -1.57
C LEU A 6 11.84 5.40 -1.12
N GLY A 7 11.37 5.89 0.05
CA GLY A 7 11.74 7.19 0.59
C GLY A 7 10.71 8.28 0.27
N SER A 8 9.43 7.91 0.26
CA SER A 8 8.35 8.87 0.06
C SER A 8 8.33 9.92 1.19
N ARG A 9 8.13 11.19 0.82
CA ARG A 9 8.15 12.32 1.78
C ARG A 9 7.12 12.18 2.92
N ASN A 10 5.95 11.61 2.60
CA ASN A 10 4.82 11.51 3.53
C ASN A 10 4.57 10.07 4.01
N GLY A 11 5.41 9.12 3.60
CA GLY A 11 5.22 7.69 3.85
C GLY A 11 4.21 7.01 2.91
N THR A 12 4.35 5.70 2.79
CA THR A 12 3.37 4.80 2.19
C THR A 12 2.66 4.00 3.27
N PHE A 13 1.35 3.80 3.14
CA PHE A 13 0.53 3.09 4.12
C PHE A 13 -0.24 1.95 3.47
N LEU A 14 -0.37 0.84 4.20
CA LEU A 14 -1.26 -0.26 3.89
C LEU A 14 -2.39 -0.26 4.92
N ASN A 15 -3.62 -0.06 4.46
CA ASN A 15 -4.79 0.25 5.28
C ASN A 15 -4.47 1.47 6.16
N THR A 16 -4.46 1.31 7.49
CA THR A 16 -4.15 2.38 8.44
C THR A 16 -2.68 2.38 8.91
N LEU A 17 -1.89 1.37 8.54
CA LEU A 17 -0.54 1.16 9.07
C LEU A 17 0.56 1.56 8.08
N PRO A 18 1.71 2.11 8.55
CA PRO A 18 2.85 2.36 7.68
C PRO A 18 3.35 1.09 6.99
N ALA A 19 3.73 1.21 5.72
CA ALA A 19 4.20 0.09 4.90
C ALA A 19 5.60 0.38 4.35
N GLN A 20 6.57 -0.47 4.70
CA GLN A 20 7.96 -0.36 4.26
C GLN A 20 8.34 -1.42 3.23
N ASN A 21 8.03 -2.68 3.52
CA ASN A 21 8.18 -3.82 2.60
C ASN A 21 7.15 -4.90 3.00
N THR A 22 5.88 -4.59 2.75
CA THR A 22 4.75 -5.30 3.35
C THR A 22 4.06 -6.17 2.29
N LYS A 23 3.66 -7.39 2.68
CA LYS A 23 2.83 -8.25 1.84
C LYS A 23 1.43 -7.68 1.75
N VAL A 24 0.84 -7.69 0.55
CA VAL A 24 -0.53 -7.22 0.31
C VAL A 24 -1.43 -8.36 -0.12
N HIS A 25 -2.71 -8.22 0.21
CA HIS A 25 -3.79 -9.15 -0.07
C HIS A 25 -4.88 -8.45 -0.90
N SER A 26 -5.75 -9.25 -1.56
CA SER A 26 -6.91 -8.68 -2.24
C SER A 26 -7.83 -8.00 -1.22
N GLY A 27 -8.34 -6.83 -1.56
CA GLY A 27 -9.16 -5.99 -0.70
C GLY A 27 -8.38 -4.95 0.12
N ASP A 28 -7.06 -5.09 0.24
CA ASP A 28 -6.23 -4.08 0.93
C ASP A 28 -6.25 -2.73 0.20
N GLU A 29 -6.16 -1.64 0.96
CA GLU A 29 -5.96 -0.29 0.44
C GLU A 29 -4.51 0.17 0.65
N ILE A 30 -3.88 0.69 -0.40
CA ILE A 30 -2.60 1.40 -0.31
C ILE A 30 -2.87 2.89 -0.37
N ARG A 31 -2.35 3.65 0.58
CA ARG A 31 -2.34 5.12 0.55
C ARG A 31 -0.93 5.65 0.34
N ALA A 32 -0.75 6.43 -0.71
CA ALA A 32 0.50 7.11 -1.07
C ALA A 32 0.22 8.60 -1.28
N GLY A 33 0.62 9.43 -0.29
CA GLY A 33 0.17 10.81 -0.22
C GLY A 33 -1.36 10.89 -0.12
N ASN A 34 -1.98 11.61 -1.06
CA ASN A 34 -3.44 11.77 -1.15
C ASN A 34 -4.11 10.70 -2.01
N ASN A 35 -3.34 9.86 -2.70
CA ASN A 35 -3.87 8.82 -3.57
C ASN A 35 -4.18 7.55 -2.78
N ARG A 36 -5.29 6.88 -3.14
CA ARG A 36 -5.70 5.59 -2.59
C ARG A 36 -5.89 4.59 -3.72
N PHE A 37 -5.32 3.40 -3.54
CA PHE A 37 -5.39 2.30 -4.48
C PHE A 37 -5.94 1.06 -3.77
N ARG A 38 -6.92 0.39 -4.36
CA ARG A 38 -7.43 -0.87 -3.84
C ARG A 38 -6.81 -2.04 -4.61
N ILE A 39 -6.31 -3.03 -3.89
CA ILE A 39 -5.73 -4.23 -4.50
C ILE A 39 -6.87 -5.19 -4.84
N GLU A 40 -7.00 -5.53 -6.11
CA GLU A 40 -7.92 -6.55 -6.58
C GLU A 40 -7.14 -7.65 -7.30
N LYS A 41 -7.26 -8.89 -6.82
CA LYS A 41 -6.74 -10.06 -7.53
C LYS A 41 -7.89 -10.68 -8.31
N ARG A 42 -7.82 -10.60 -9.64
CA ARG A 42 -8.69 -11.42 -10.50
C ARG A 42 -8.15 -12.85 -10.49
N GLY A 43 -9.07 -13.81 -10.29
CA GLY A 43 -8.80 -15.24 -10.36
C GLY A 43 -8.42 -15.67 -11.76
#